data_AF-K0VXC7-F1
#
_entry.id   AF-K0VXC7-F1
#
_cell.length_a   1.000
_cell.length_b   1.000
_cell.length_c   1.000
_cell.angle_alpha   90.00
_cell.angle_beta   90.00
_cell.angle_gamma   90.00
#
_symmetry.space_group_name_H-M   'P 1'
#
loop_
_entity.id
_entity.type
_entity.pdbx_description
1 polymer ?
#
loop_
_entity_poly.entity_id
_entity_poly.type
_entity_poly.pdbx_seq_one_letter_code
_entity_poly.pdbx_strand_id
1 'polypeptide(L)' 'LAPSLDDVFALAEPILQHRMALTFAARAEGMSVRDVVAGLVRQAKG' A
#
# COMPACT_ATOMS: atom_id res chain seq x y z
N LEU A 1 2.31 -25.36 -8.63
CA LEU A 1 1.59 -24.42 -7.75
C LEU A 1 1.55 -23.07 -8.45
N ALA A 2 0.43 -22.35 -8.43
CA ALA A 2 0.35 -20.97 -8.93
C ALA A 2 0.19 -20.01 -7.75
N PRO A 3 0.70 -18.76 -7.85
CA PRO A 3 0.50 -17.76 -6.80
C PRO A 3 -0.98 -17.42 -6.63
N SER A 4 -1.33 -17.02 -5.41
CA SER A 4 -2.66 -16.61 -4.97
C SER A 4 -2.78 -15.09 -4.87
N LEU A 5 -4.01 -14.59 -4.68
CA LEU A 5 -4.23 -13.18 -4.38
C LEU A 5 -3.65 -12.78 -3.01
N ASP A 6 -3.61 -13.70 -2.04
CA ASP A 6 -2.99 -13.43 -0.75
C ASP A 6 -1.50 -13.15 -0.86
N ASP A 7 -0.81 -13.81 -1.80
CA ASP A 7 0.59 -13.53 -2.11
C ASP A 7 0.77 -12.09 -2.65
N VAL A 8 -0.17 -11.63 -3.48
CA VAL A 8 -0.15 -10.24 -3.99
C VAL A 8 -0.39 -9.24 -2.87
N PHE A 9 -1.35 -9.50 -1.98
CA PHE A 9 -1.62 -8.62 -0.85
C PHE A 9 -0.46 -8.56 0.14
N ALA A 10 0.23 -9.68 0.38
CA ALA A 10 1.43 -9.71 1.23
C ALA A 10 2.59 -8.89 0.65
N LEU A 11 2.67 -8.79 -0.69
CA LEU A 11 3.72 -8.04 -1.37
C LEU A 11 3.38 -6.55 -1.58
N ALA A 12 2.14 -6.12 -1.34
CA ALA A 12 1.68 -4.77 -1.63
C ALA A 12 2.49 -3.69 -0.89
N GLU A 13 2.62 -3.79 0.44
CA GLU A 13 3.40 -2.82 1.22
C GLU A 13 4.90 -2.81 0.84
N PRO A 14 5.65 -3.93 0.93
CA PRO A 14 7.09 -3.90 0.70
C PRO A 14 7.47 -3.47 -0.72
N ILE A 15 6.59 -3.66 -1.73
CA ILE A 15 6.83 -3.19 -3.09
C ILE A 15 6.41 -1.73 -3.27
N LEU A 16 5.15 -1.40 -2.96
CA LEU A 16 4.59 -0.08 -3.28
C LEU A 16 5.18 1.03 -2.41
N GLN A 17 5.68 0.73 -1.21
CA GLN A 17 6.38 1.72 -0.38
C GLN A 17 7.59 2.34 -1.09
N HIS A 18 8.21 1.63 -2.04
CA HIS A 18 9.34 2.13 -2.85
C HIS A 18 8.91 2.76 -4.18
N ARG A 19 7.63 2.61 -4.56
CA ARG A 19 7.08 3.09 -5.84
C ARG A 19 6.17 4.31 -5.67
N MET A 20 5.76 4.61 -4.45
CA MET A 20 4.87 5.70 -4.13
C MET A 20 5.61 6.80 -3.40
N ALA A 21 5.33 8.06 -3.78
CA ALA A 21 5.80 9.23 -3.08
C ALA A 21 4.59 10.12 -2.76
N LEU A 22 4.40 10.44 -1.49
CA LEU A 22 3.37 11.38 -1.09
C LEU A 22 3.74 12.81 -1.51
N THR A 23 2.74 13.68 -1.61
CA THR A 23 2.96 15.13 -1.73
C THR A 23 3.49 15.68 -0.39
N PHE A 24 4.03 16.90 -0.41
CA PHE A 24 4.43 17.58 0.83
C PHE A 24 3.26 17.82 1.78
N ALA A 25 2.11 18.23 1.25
CA ALA A 25 0.90 18.46 2.05
C ALA A 25 0.43 17.19 2.78
N ALA A 26 0.35 16.05 2.07
CA ALA A 26 -0.04 14.77 2.69
C ALA A 26 0.92 14.34 3.81
N ARG A 27 2.24 14.56 3.64
CA ARG A 27 3.21 14.29 4.72
C ARG A 27 3.04 15.26 5.89
N ALA A 28 2.75 16.53 5.63
CA ALA A 28 2.52 17.54 6.67
C ALA A 28 1.26 17.25 7.50
N GLU A 29 0.27 16.58 6.92
CA GLU A 29 -0.94 16.07 7.59
C GLU A 29 -0.69 14.73 8.34
N GLY A 30 0.55 14.24 8.36
CA GLY A 30 0.93 13.02 9.09
C GLY A 30 0.64 11.72 8.35
N MET A 31 0.27 11.77 7.06
CA MET A 31 0.04 10.54 6.29
C MET A 31 1.35 9.82 5.97
N SER A 32 1.33 8.49 6.01
CA SER A 32 2.42 7.65 5.53
C SER A 32 2.03 6.82 4.30
N VAL A 33 3.02 6.43 3.50
CA VAL A 33 2.79 5.52 2.34
C VAL A 33 2.20 4.19 2.81
N ARG A 34 2.61 3.71 3.99
CA ARG A 34 2.07 2.47 4.59
C ARG A 34 0.56 2.57 4.83
N ASP A 35 0.11 3.68 5.38
CA ASP A 35 -1.32 3.89 5.67
C ASP A 35 -2.15 3.88 4.38
N VAL A 36 -1.64 4.51 3.32
CA VAL A 36 -2.27 4.52 2.00
C VAL A 36 -2.34 3.12 1.41
N VAL A 37 -1.22 2.38 1.42
CA VAL A 37 -1.20 1.00 0.90
C VAL A 37 -2.14 0.10 1.69
N ALA A 38 -2.16 0.20 3.01
CA ALA A 38 -3.07 -0.57 3.86
C ALA A 38 -4.55 -0.26 3.54
N GLY A 39 -4.88 1.01 3.28
CA GLY A 39 -6.21 1.44 2.83
C GLY A 39 -6.60 0.82 1.49
N LEU A 40 -5.70 0.86 0.50
CA LEU A 40 -5.92 0.27 -0.82
C LEU A 40 -6.09 -1.25 -0.76
N VAL A 41 -5.30 -1.94 0.06
CA VAL A 41 -5.43 -3.39 0.27
C VAL A 41 -6.77 -3.73 0.91
N ARG A 42 -7.24 -2.96 1.91
CA ARG A 42 -8.57 -3.16 2.50
C ARG A 42 -9.68 -2.96 1.48
N GLN A 43 -9.58 -1.91 0.66
CA GLN A 43 -10.57 -1.62 -0.38
C GLN A 43 -10.59 -2.71 -1.46
N ALA A 44 -9.45 -3.27 -1.85
CA ALA A 44 -9.37 -4.30 -2.87
C ALA A 44 -9.80 -5.70 -2.39
N LYS A 45 -9.87 -5.92 -1.07
CA LYS A 45 -10.34 -7.18 -0.45
C LYS A 45 -11.85 -7.21 -0.20
N GLY A 46 -12.50 -6.04 -0.13
CA GLY A 46 -13.95 -5.90 0.00
C GLY A 46 -14.62 -5.89 -1.36
#